data_AF-A0A3B9SVP6-F1
#
_entry.id   AF-A0A3B9SVP6-F1
#
_cell.length_a   1.000
_cell.length_b   1.000
_cell.length_c   1.000
_cell.angle_alpha   90.00
_cell.angle_beta   90.00
_cell.angle_gamma   90.00
#
_symmetry.space_group_name_H-M   'P 1'
#
loop_
_entity.id
_entity.type
_entity.pdbx_description
1 polymer ?
#
loop_
_entity_poly.entity_id
_entity_poly.type
_entity_poly.pdbx_seq_one_letter_code
_entity_poly.pdbx_strand_id
1 'polypeptide(L)'
;MDLKGILEVFREQRHDFINHLQVISGYLQLQKQEIARDYIQKVSGLLREQGKIFHLKIPEVTTVLLVEQKKARDYGIEVIFDLRDDLAHCSIPGDVMGALLETIFYIIIS
;
A
#
# COMPACT_ATOMS: atom_id res chain seq x y z
N MET A 1 -2.45 14.09 12.13
CA MET A 1 -2.38 13.55 10.76
C MET A 1 -1.18 14.15 10.04
N ASP A 2 -0.21 13.32 9.65
CA ASP A 2 0.94 13.75 8.83
C ASP A 2 0.57 13.75 7.34
N LEU A 3 0.09 14.91 6.86
CA LEU A 3 -0.30 15.09 5.46
C LEU A 3 0.90 14.94 4.50
N LYS A 4 2.12 15.23 4.97
CA LYS A 4 3.32 15.17 4.13
C LYS A 4 3.69 13.72 3.83
N GLY A 5 3.68 12.84 4.84
CA GLY A 5 3.92 11.41 4.66
C GLY A 5 2.94 10.78 3.67
N ILE A 6 1.65 11.11 3.77
CA ILE A 6 0.63 10.63 2.83
C ILE A 6 0.92 11.07 1.38
N LEU A 7 1.30 12.34 1.17
CA LEU A 7 1.62 12.83 -0.18
C LEU A 7 2.86 12.14 -0.77
N GLU A 8 3.84 11.78 0.05
CA GLU A 8 5.00 11.01 -0.38
C GLU A 8 4.59 9.59 -0.80
N VAL A 9 3.76 8.91 0.00
CA VAL A 9 3.18 7.59 -0.36
C VAL A 9 2.50 7.65 -1.73
N PHE A 10 1.65 8.66 -1.97
CA PHE A 10 0.97 8.79 -3.27
C PHE A 10 1.93 9.05 -4.44
N ARG A 11 3.02 9.80 -4.21
CA ARG A 11 4.02 10.04 -5.26
C ARG A 11 4.74 8.76 -5.66
N GLU A 12 5.11 7.94 -4.68
CA GLU A 12 5.77 6.65 -4.89
C GLU A 12 4.83 5.67 -5.60
N GLN A 13 3.58 5.53 -5.14
CA GLN A 13 2.59 4.68 -5.81
C GLN A 13 2.36 5.08 -7.27
N ARG A 14 2.29 6.40 -7.56
CA ARG A 14 2.17 6.89 -8.93
C ARG A 14 3.39 6.55 -9.78
N HIS A 15 4.59 6.69 -9.22
CA HIS A 15 5.83 6.34 -9.91
C HIS A 15 5.86 4.85 -10.25
N ASP A 16 5.54 3.97 -9.29
CA ASP A 16 5.50 2.53 -9.48
C ASP A 16 4.45 2.13 -10.53
N PHE A 17 3.27 2.77 -10.51
CA PHE A 17 2.24 2.54 -11.51
C PHE A 17 2.71 2.87 -12.93
N ILE A 18 3.38 4.02 -13.11
CA ILE A 18 3.96 4.40 -14.40
C ILE A 18 5.02 3.37 -14.84
N ASN A 19 5.87 2.91 -13.94
CA ASN A 19 6.88 1.89 -14.24
C ASN A 19 6.23 0.57 -14.69
N HIS A 20 5.16 0.12 -14.04
CA HIS A 20 4.42 -1.06 -14.49
C HIS A 20 3.86 -0.89 -15.91
N LEU A 21 3.31 0.28 -16.25
CA LEU A 21 2.85 0.58 -17.61
C LEU A 21 4.00 0.57 -18.63
N GLN A 22 5.18 1.08 -18.26
CA GLN A 22 6.36 1.05 -19.11
C GLN A 22 6.83 -0.39 -19.39
N VAL A 23 6.87 -1.25 -18.37
CA VAL A 23 7.23 -2.67 -18.51
C VAL A 23 6.24 -3.39 -19.43
N ILE A 24 4.93 -3.18 -19.22
CA ILE A 24 3.88 -3.74 -20.08
C ILE A 24 4.07 -3.28 -21.52
N SER A 25 4.26 -1.97 -21.74
CA SER A 25 4.49 -1.40 -23.06
C SER A 25 5.72 -2.00 -23.74
N GLY A 26 6.83 -2.19 -22.99
CA GLY A 26 8.03 -2.84 -23.49
C GLY A 26 7.80 -4.29 -23.95
N TYR A 27 7.03 -5.08 -23.19
CA TYR A 27 6.66 -6.44 -23.63
C TYR A 27 5.80 -6.43 -24.89
N LEU A 28 4.85 -5.49 -25.01
CA LEU A 28 4.02 -5.37 -26.21
C LEU A 28 4.83 -4.97 -27.44
N GLN A 29 5.79 -4.04 -27.31
CA GLN A 29 6.69 -3.63 -28.39
C GLN A 29 7.56 -4.79 -28.89
N LEU A 30 7.99 -5.67 -27.99
CA LEU A 30 8.77 -6.87 -28.31
C LEU A 30 7.90 -8.04 -28.80
N GLN A 31 6.60 -7.82 -29.05
CA GLN A 31 5.62 -8.85 -29.43
C GLN A 31 5.51 -10.02 -28.42
N LYS A 32 5.87 -9.78 -27.16
CA LYS A 32 5.80 -10.75 -26.05
C LYS A 32 4.45 -10.69 -25.34
N GLN A 33 3.37 -10.95 -26.07
CA GLN A 33 1.99 -10.75 -25.60
C GLN A 33 1.63 -11.60 -24.37
N GLU A 34 2.06 -12.87 -24.33
CA GLU A 34 1.78 -13.75 -23.19
C GLU A 34 2.45 -13.23 -21.91
N ILE A 35 3.71 -12.80 -21.99
CA ILE A 35 4.44 -12.24 -20.85
C ILE A 35 3.79 -10.93 -20.38
N ALA A 36 3.34 -10.07 -21.32
CA ALA A 36 2.62 -8.86 -20.98
C ALA A 36 1.32 -9.17 -20.22
N ARG A 37 0.54 -10.16 -20.67
CA ARG A 37 -0.70 -10.60 -20.03
C ARG A 37 -0.42 -11.14 -18.61
N ASP A 38 0.56 -12.01 -18.46
CA ASP A 38 0.88 -12.62 -17.17
C ASP A 38 1.39 -11.56 -16.19
N TYR A 39 2.16 -10.58 -16.67
CA TYR A 39 2.59 -9.43 -15.87
C TYR A 39 1.41 -8.54 -15.44
N ILE A 40 0.46 -8.24 -16.34
CA ILE A 40 -0.76 -7.49 -16.00
C ILE A 40 -1.54 -8.21 -14.91
N GLN A 41 -1.72 -9.53 -15.02
CA GLN A 41 -2.47 -10.31 -14.03
C GLN A 41 -1.78 -10.27 -12.66
N LYS A 42 -0.45 -10.40 -12.63
CA LYS A 42 0.35 -10.26 -11.41
C LYS A 42 0.19 -8.88 -10.77
N VAL A 43 0.41 -7.81 -11.53
CA VAL A 43 0.32 -6.43 -11.02
C VAL A 43 -1.10 -6.10 -10.58
N SER A 44 -2.12 -6.54 -11.31
CA SER A 44 -3.52 -6.35 -10.94
C SER A 44 -3.87 -7.02 -9.61
N GLY A 45 -3.32 -8.20 -9.34
CA GLY A 45 -3.43 -8.87 -8.04
C GLY A 45 -2.79 -8.07 -6.93
N LEU A 46 -1.55 -7.61 -7.12
CA LEU A 46 -0.83 -6.78 -6.15
C LEU A 46 -1.57 -5.47 -5.84
N LEU A 47 -2.05 -4.77 -6.86
CA LEU A 47 -2.82 -3.53 -6.70
C LEU A 47 -4.15 -3.76 -5.95
N ARG A 48 -4.81 -4.90 -6.18
CA ARG A 48 -6.03 -5.27 -5.45
C ARG A 48 -5.74 -5.50 -3.97
N GLU A 49 -4.68 -6.23 -3.64
CA GLU A 49 -4.27 -6.49 -2.26
C GLU A 49 -3.87 -5.20 -1.54
N GLN A 50 -3.05 -4.35 -2.17
CA GLN A 50 -2.70 -3.02 -1.62
C GLN A 50 -3.93 -2.11 -1.49
N GLY A 51 -4.90 -2.24 -2.41
CA GLY A 51 -6.17 -1.54 -2.39
C GLY A 51 -7.00 -1.80 -1.13
N LYS A 52 -6.82 -2.93 -0.44
CA LYS A 52 -7.60 -3.28 0.77
C LYS A 52 -7.42 -2.25 1.89
N ILE A 53 -6.23 -1.65 2.02
CA ILE A 53 -5.96 -0.62 3.04
C ILE A 53 -6.91 0.57 2.86
N PHE A 54 -7.18 0.97 1.61
CA PHE A 54 -8.09 2.07 1.29
C PHE A 54 -9.57 1.76 1.55
N HIS A 55 -9.93 0.50 1.84
CA HIS A 55 -11.31 0.15 2.18
C HIS A 55 -11.64 0.36 3.66
N LEU A 56 -10.62 0.54 4.52
CA LEU A 56 -10.81 0.83 5.94
C LEU A 56 -11.58 2.14 6.13
N LYS A 57 -12.53 2.13 7.07
CA LYS A 57 -13.42 3.26 7.36
C LYS A 57 -12.88 4.22 8.42
N ILE A 58 -11.70 3.92 8.97
CA ILE A 58 -11.02 4.76 9.97
C ILE A 58 -9.81 5.42 9.30
N PRO A 59 -9.88 6.73 8.98
CA PRO A 59 -8.81 7.44 8.26
C PRO A 59 -7.47 7.43 8.99
N GLU A 60 -7.47 7.53 10.32
CA GLU A 60 -6.26 7.51 11.15
C GLU A 60 -5.52 6.19 11.01
N VAL A 61 -6.24 5.06 11.11
CA VAL A 61 -5.67 3.72 10.91
C VAL A 61 -5.14 3.56 9.49
N THR A 62 -5.93 3.95 8.50
CA THR A 62 -5.53 3.91 7.07
C THR A 62 -4.23 4.66 6.84
N THR A 63 -4.11 5.86 7.43
CA THR A 63 -2.92 6.72 7.33
C THR A 63 -1.70 6.04 7.92
N VAL A 64 -1.80 5.53 9.15
CA VAL A 64 -0.69 4.88 9.84
C VAL A 64 -0.20 3.67 9.04
N LEU A 65 -1.10 2.81 8.58
CA LEU A 65 -0.72 1.63 7.81
C LEU A 65 0.03 1.99 6.50
N LEU A 66 -0.43 3.02 5.79
CA LEU A 66 0.23 3.49 4.57
C LEU A 66 1.62 4.06 4.84
N VAL A 67 1.75 4.91 5.86
CA VAL A 67 3.02 5.55 6.23
C VAL A 67 4.03 4.52 6.73
N GLU A 68 3.62 3.61 7.60
CA GLU A 68 4.50 2.60 8.17
C GLU A 68 4.90 1.53 7.14
N GLN A 69 3.99 1.13 6.24
CA GLN A 69 4.35 0.26 5.11
C GLN A 69 5.41 0.91 4.22
N LYS A 70 5.29 2.21 3.97
CA LYS A 70 6.27 2.98 3.19
C LYS A 70 7.62 3.06 3.91
N LYS A 71 7.63 3.39 5.20
CA LYS A 71 8.86 3.38 6.02
C LYS A 71 9.53 2.01 6.01
N ALA A 72 8.79 0.93 6.23
CA ALA A 72 9.33 -0.43 6.18
C ALA A 72 9.98 -0.73 4.82
N ARG A 73 9.34 -0.30 3.73
CA ARG A 73 9.88 -0.45 2.37
C ARG A 73 11.19 0.32 2.17
N ASP A 74 11.32 1.51 2.75
CA ASP A 74 12.58 2.29 2.72
C ASP A 74 13.74 1.51 3.40
N TYR A 75 13.43 0.65 4.38
CA TYR A 75 14.38 -0.28 5.01
C TYR A 75 14.52 -1.64 4.28
N GLY A 76 13.86 -1.82 3.13
CA GLY A 76 13.84 -3.09 2.39
C GLY A 76 13.01 -4.19 3.04
N ILE A 77 12.11 -3.84 3.97
CA ILE A 77 11.23 -4.77 4.68
C ILE A 77 9.87 -4.81 3.97
N GLU A 78 9.43 -6.00 3.55
CA GLU A 78 8.10 -6.19 2.98
C GLU A 78 7.06 -6.39 4.10
N VAL A 79 6.05 -5.51 4.15
CA VAL A 79 4.95 -5.58 5.10
C VAL A 79 3.64 -5.84 4.35
N ILE A 80 3.00 -6.96 4.69
CA ILE A 80 1.73 -7.41 4.12
C ILE A 80 0.65 -7.32 5.19
N PHE A 81 -0.46 -6.64 4.88
CA PHE A 81 -1.62 -6.56 5.78
C PHE A 81 -2.72 -7.53 5.34
N ASP A 82 -3.08 -8.47 6.21
CA ASP A 82 -4.27 -9.31 6.03
C ASP A 82 -5.49 -8.64 6.67
N LEU A 83 -6.16 -7.77 5.91
CA LEU A 83 -7.34 -7.04 6.35
C LEU A 83 -8.61 -7.84 6.05
N ARG A 84 -9.37 -8.19 7.10
CA ARG A 84 -10.59 -9.03 7.02
C ARG A 84 -11.89 -8.28 7.31
N ASP A 85 -11.80 -7.04 7.76
CA ASP A 85 -12.90 -6.17 8.16
C ASP A 85 -12.57 -4.73 7.75
N ASP A 86 -13.58 -3.88 7.59
CA ASP A 86 -13.40 -2.47 7.23
C ASP A 86 -13.37 -1.53 8.45
N LEU A 87 -13.59 -2.07 9.66
CA LEU A 87 -13.62 -1.35 10.94
C LEU A 87 -14.72 -0.28 11.02
N ALA A 88 -15.77 -0.34 10.20
CA ALA A 88 -16.86 0.64 10.18
C ALA A 88 -17.57 0.83 11.53
N HIS A 89 -17.62 -0.24 12.34
CA HIS A 89 -18.33 -0.27 13.61
C HIS A 89 -17.38 -0.35 14.83
N CYS A 90 -16.10 -0.01 14.66
CA CYS A 90 -15.14 -0.01 15.74
C CYS A 90 -15.56 0.97 16.84
N SER A 91 -15.66 0.49 18.09
CA SER A 91 -16.02 1.34 19.23
C SER A 91 -14.85 2.16 19.78
N ILE A 92 -13.63 1.86 19.34
CA ILE A 92 -12.41 2.56 19.77
C ILE A 92 -12.23 3.78 18.86
N PRO A 93 -12.01 4.98 19.43
CA PRO A 93 -11.69 6.18 18.65
C PRO A 93 -10.49 5.98 17.70
N GLY A 94 -10.60 6.50 16.48
CA GLY A 94 -9.61 6.28 15.43
C GLY A 94 -8.22 6.83 15.75
N ASP A 95 -8.15 7.95 16.46
CA ASP A 95 -6.90 8.57 16.95
C ASP A 95 -6.18 7.68 17.96
N VAL A 96 -6.92 7.07 18.90
CA VAL A 96 -6.37 6.12 19.88
C VAL A 96 -5.84 4.86 19.17
N MET A 97 -6.61 4.32 18.22
CA MET A 97 -6.19 3.15 17.45
C MET A 97 -4.95 3.46 16.59
N GLY A 98 -4.92 4.63 15.94
CA GLY A 98 -3.79 5.09 15.15
C GLY A 98 -2.52 5.19 15.99
N ALA A 99 -2.58 5.85 17.15
CA ALA A 99 -1.43 5.98 18.05
C ALA A 99 -0.92 4.62 18.57
N LEU A 100 -1.83 3.68 18.86
CA LEU A 100 -1.47 2.32 19.27
C LEU A 100 -0.74 1.58 18.14
N LEU A 101 -1.22 1.68 16.90
CA LEU A 101 -0.56 1.09 15.74
C LEU A 101 0.82 1.69 15.48
N GLU A 102 0.96 3.02 15.53
CA GLU A 102 2.26 3.70 15.40
C GLU A 102 3.27 3.15 16.41
N THR A 103 2.84 2.95 17.66
CA THR A 103 3.69 2.37 18.72
C THR A 103 4.11 0.94 18.39
N ILE A 104 3.20 0.11 17.87
CA ILE A 104 3.49 -1.26 17.46
C ILE A 104 4.51 -1.27 16.30
N PHE A 105 4.31 -0.45 15.27
CA PHE A 105 5.24 -0.39 14.14
C PHE A 105 6.62 0.13 14.54
N TYR A 106 6.69 1.09 15.45
CA TYR A 106 7.97 1.55 15.99
C TYR A 106 8.76 0.40 16.62
N ILE A 107 8.11 -0.53 17.33
CA ILE A 107 8.78 -1.70 17.94
C ILE A 107 9.20 -2.74 16.89
N ILE A 108 8.45 -2.89 15.80
CA ILE A 108 8.69 -3.92 14.78
C ILE A 108 9.75 -3.50 13.76
N ILE A 109 9.82 -2.20 13.43
CA ILE A 109 10.66 -1.66 12.36
C ILE A 109 11.98 -1.04 12.90
N SER A 110 12.09 -0.76 14.21
CA SER A 110 13.35 -0.31 14.85
C SER A 110 14.32 -1.46 15.14
#